data_AF-A0A9J7IC87-F1
#
_entry.id   AF-A0A9J7IC87-F1
#
_cell.length_a   1.000
_cell.length_b   1.000
_cell.length_c   1.000
_cell.angle_alpha   90.00
_cell.angle_beta   90.00
_cell.angle_gamma   90.00
#
_symmetry.space_group_name_H-M   'P 1'
#
loop_
_entity.id
_entity.type
_entity.pdbx_description
1 polymer ?
#
loop_
_entity_poly.entity_id
_entity_poly.type
_entity_poly.pdbx_seq_one_letter_code
_entity_poly.pdbx_strand_id
1 'polypeptide(L)'
;MAPQEKVEFVILRLTFLPHPQYPRITLTHKRHSPSSSMTQVRDWFDRIMSREKSKIDPRMTIRYSEWNVTSGNASLFTVNGYRFDKILLVLGEEVVHWIFYQNMPLHRRIEGCGRISVNYCGCCLNTQYLKIMETVKGCVMQKGTYY
;
A
#
# COMPACT_ATOMS: atom_id res chain seq x y z
N MET A 1 22.27 -17.38 20.71
CA MET A 1 21.35 -16.24 20.59
C MET A 1 20.02 -16.77 20.07
N ALA A 2 18.95 -16.67 20.84
CA ALA A 2 17.62 -17.04 20.37
C ALA A 2 17.27 -16.18 19.12
N PRO A 3 16.58 -16.74 18.11
CA PRO A 3 16.16 -15.96 16.96
C PRO A 3 15.26 -14.83 17.46
N GLN A 4 15.70 -13.58 17.32
CA GLN A 4 14.81 -12.44 17.51
C GLN A 4 13.71 -12.56 16.45
N GLU A 5 12.48 -12.83 16.89
CA GLU A 5 11.32 -12.82 16.03
C GLU A 5 11.19 -11.42 15.40
N LYS A 6 11.22 -11.39 14.07
CA LYS A 6 11.16 -10.17 13.27
C LYS A 6 9.82 -10.13 12.57
N VAL A 7 9.13 -9.01 12.71
CA VAL A 7 7.91 -8.72 11.94
C VAL A 7 8.27 -7.74 10.85
N GLU A 8 7.84 -8.03 9.62
CA GLU A 8 8.05 -7.17 8.47
C GLU A 8 6.72 -6.57 8.00
N PHE A 9 6.63 -5.25 8.00
CA PHE A 9 5.53 -4.53 7.35
C PHE A 9 5.89 -4.27 5.89
N VAL A 10 5.02 -4.72 5.00
CA VAL A 10 5.20 -4.50 3.57
C VAL A 10 4.33 -3.34 3.11
N ILE A 11 4.96 -2.36 2.50
CA ILE A 11 4.36 -1.09 2.10
C ILE A 11 4.53 -0.97 0.60
N LEU A 12 3.41 -0.95 -0.12
CA LEU A 12 3.40 -0.86 -1.57
C LEU A 12 2.87 0.52 -1.99
N ARG A 13 3.72 1.28 -2.67
CA ARG A 13 3.46 2.63 -3.16
C ARG A 13 3.40 2.61 -4.67
N LEU A 14 2.29 3.04 -5.24
CA LEU A 14 2.15 3.24 -6.67
C LEU A 14 2.07 4.72 -6.96
N THR A 15 2.83 5.18 -7.96
CA THR A 15 2.78 6.56 -8.46
C THR A 15 2.53 6.53 -9.96
N PHE A 16 1.53 7.28 -10.39
CA PHE A 16 1.24 7.49 -11.79
C PHE A 16 2.24 8.49 -12.36
N LEU A 17 2.97 8.08 -13.38
CA LEU A 17 3.82 8.96 -14.17
C LEU A 17 3.62 8.61 -15.63
N PRO A 18 3.15 9.54 -16.49
CA PRO A 18 2.77 9.22 -17.87
C PRO A 18 3.93 8.68 -18.75
N HIS A 19 5.17 8.75 -18.26
CA HIS A 19 6.37 8.20 -18.89
C HIS A 19 7.11 7.42 -17.79
N PRO A 20 7.21 6.06 -17.83
CA PRO A 20 7.61 5.26 -18.99
C PRO A 20 6.61 4.16 -19.41
N GLN A 21 6.84 3.56 -20.59
CA GLN A 21 6.09 2.40 -21.11
C GLN A 21 6.16 1.16 -20.19
N TYR A 22 7.25 1.01 -19.42
CA TYR A 22 7.42 -0.07 -18.45
C TYR A 22 7.40 0.48 -17.01
N PRO A 23 6.81 -0.27 -16.06
CA PRO A 23 6.79 0.15 -14.67
C PRO A 23 8.21 0.14 -14.10
N ARG A 24 8.61 1.23 -13.44
CA ARG A 24 9.83 1.26 -12.63
C ARG A 24 9.50 0.76 -11.25
N ILE A 25 10.12 -0.33 -10.84
CA ILE A 25 9.87 -0.98 -9.56
C ILE A 25 11.17 -0.94 -8.73
N THR A 26 11.07 -0.47 -7.49
CA THR A 26 12.20 -0.47 -6.55
C THR A 26 11.74 -1.02 -5.20
N LEU A 27 12.63 -1.76 -4.55
CA LEU A 27 12.45 -2.28 -3.20
C LEU A 27 13.49 -1.62 -2.28
N THR A 28 13.06 -1.16 -1.13
CA THR A 28 13.94 -0.64 -0.09
C THR A 28 13.55 -1.20 1.27
N HIS A 29 14.52 -1.78 1.97
CA HIS A 29 14.32 -2.21 3.36
C HIS A 29 14.71 -1.09 4.31
N LYS A 30 13.83 -0.77 5.25
CA LYS A 30 14.03 0.30 6.24
C LYS A 30 13.85 -0.25 7.65
N ARG A 31 14.71 0.23 8.57
CA ARG A 31 14.57 -0.03 10.02
C ARG A 31 13.59 0.93 10.68
N HIS A 32 13.37 2.09 10.07
CA HIS A 32 12.48 3.13 10.58
C HIS A 32 11.26 3.28 9.68
N SER A 33 10.18 3.81 10.28
CA SER A 33 8.94 4.13 9.57
C SER A 33 9.20 5.02 8.36
N PRO A 34 8.66 4.72 7.16
CA PRO A 34 8.78 5.58 6.00
C PRO A 34 7.80 6.77 6.02
N SER A 35 7.08 7.02 7.12
CA SER A 35 6.01 8.02 7.20
C SER A 35 6.45 9.44 6.87
N SER A 36 7.72 9.79 7.12
CA SER A 36 8.31 11.09 6.73
C SER A 36 8.25 11.35 5.22
N SER A 37 8.27 10.30 4.40
CA SER A 37 8.21 10.39 2.94
C SER A 37 6.78 10.38 2.37
N MET A 38 5.76 10.39 3.24
CA MET A 38 4.34 10.25 2.89
C MET A 38 3.51 11.46 3.35
N THR A 39 4.04 12.67 3.20
CA THR A 39 3.51 13.91 3.82
C THR A 39 1.99 14.08 3.77
N GLN A 40 1.34 13.82 2.62
CA GLN A 40 -0.10 14.02 2.44
C GLN A 40 -0.99 12.98 3.12
N VAL A 41 -0.44 11.80 3.38
CA VAL A 41 -1.18 10.66 3.98
C VAL A 41 -0.50 10.20 5.26
N ARG A 42 0.36 11.05 5.85
CA ARG A 42 1.16 10.73 7.03
C ARG A 42 0.28 10.37 8.21
N ASP A 43 -0.72 11.20 8.51
CA ASP A 43 -1.63 10.97 9.65
C ASP A 43 -2.40 9.65 9.50
N TRP A 44 -2.81 9.33 8.27
CA TRP A 44 -3.44 8.06 7.95
C TRP A 44 -2.50 6.89 8.17
N PHE A 45 -1.29 6.99 7.63
CA PHE A 45 -0.29 5.95 7.74
C PHE A 45 0.12 5.71 9.19
N ASP A 46 0.41 6.77 9.94
CA ASP A 46 0.79 6.68 11.36
C ASP A 46 -0.35 6.06 12.20
N ARG A 47 -1.61 6.41 11.91
CA ARG A 47 -2.80 5.78 12.53
C ARG A 47 -2.90 4.29 12.23
N ILE A 48 -2.77 3.88 10.96
CA ILE A 48 -2.82 2.47 10.56
C ILE A 48 -1.67 1.70 11.20
N MET A 49 -0.45 2.22 11.11
CA MET A 49 0.72 1.58 11.68
C MET A 49 0.64 1.46 13.20
N SER A 50 0.11 2.45 13.90
CA SER A 50 -0.13 2.37 15.34
C SER A 50 -1.06 1.20 15.69
N ARG A 51 -2.15 1.05 14.93
CA ARG A 51 -3.12 -0.05 15.11
C ARG A 51 -2.54 -1.43 14.78
N GLU A 52 -1.72 -1.55 13.76
CA GLU A 52 -1.10 -2.84 13.43
C GLU A 52 0.03 -3.19 14.42
N LYS A 53 0.82 -2.20 14.85
CA LYS A 53 1.87 -2.40 15.86
C LYS A 53 1.33 -2.79 17.22
N SER A 54 0.14 -2.32 17.61
CA SER A 54 -0.47 -2.69 18.89
C SER A 54 -0.83 -4.18 18.98
N LYS A 55 -0.83 -4.91 17.86
CA LYS A 55 -1.08 -6.36 17.81
C LYS A 55 0.21 -7.20 17.91
N ILE A 56 1.38 -6.56 17.80
CA ILE A 56 2.68 -7.23 17.77
C ILE A 56 3.23 -7.29 19.19
N ASP A 57 3.88 -8.40 19.55
CA ASP A 57 4.60 -8.50 20.82
C ASP A 57 5.69 -7.41 20.91
N PRO A 58 5.73 -6.60 21.98
CA PRO A 58 6.73 -5.54 22.15
C PRO A 58 8.19 -6.00 22.08
N ARG A 59 8.48 -7.30 22.27
CA ARG A 59 9.81 -7.90 22.18
C ARG A 59 10.26 -8.17 20.74
N MET A 60 9.33 -8.17 19.78
CA MET A 60 9.64 -8.39 18.37
C MET A 60 10.28 -7.17 17.73
N THR A 61 11.22 -7.40 16.81
CA THR A 61 11.84 -6.32 16.04
C THR A 61 11.07 -6.05 14.75
N ILE A 62 10.66 -4.81 14.56
CA ILE A 62 9.92 -4.39 13.36
C ILE A 62 10.88 -3.97 12.23
N ARG A 63 10.57 -4.41 11.02
CA ARG A 63 11.20 -3.94 9.77
C ARG A 63 10.14 -3.49 8.77
N TYR A 64 10.54 -2.67 7.81
CA TYR A 64 9.67 -2.20 6.74
C TYR A 64 10.28 -2.54 5.38
N SER A 65 9.47 -3.09 4.50
CA SER A 65 9.81 -3.33 3.09
C SER A 65 8.96 -2.41 2.23
N GLU A 66 9.58 -1.39 1.65
CA GLU A 66 8.91 -0.42 0.80
C GLU A 66 9.12 -0.76 -0.67
N TRP A 67 8.01 -1.08 -1.34
CA TRP A 67 7.94 -1.28 -2.77
C TRP A 67 7.41 0.00 -3.42
N ASN A 68 8.21 0.64 -4.25
CA ASN A 68 7.78 1.78 -5.06
C ASN A 68 7.64 1.36 -6.51
N VAL A 69 6.42 1.48 -7.04
CA VAL A 69 6.06 1.19 -8.42
C VAL A 69 5.65 2.51 -9.08
N THR A 70 6.40 2.93 -10.09
CA THR A 70 6.02 4.07 -10.94
C THR A 70 5.58 3.54 -12.29
N SER A 71 4.35 3.84 -12.71
CA SER A 71 3.77 3.28 -13.93
C SER A 71 2.96 4.32 -14.70
N GLY A 72 3.07 4.28 -16.04
CA GLY A 72 2.22 5.04 -16.96
C GLY A 72 0.88 4.36 -17.26
N ASN A 73 0.61 3.18 -16.70
CA ASN A 73 -0.64 2.47 -16.94
C ASN A 73 -1.81 3.15 -16.20
N ALA A 74 -2.55 4.01 -16.90
CA ALA A 74 -3.68 4.74 -16.33
C ALA A 74 -4.77 3.83 -15.74
N SER A 75 -5.00 2.64 -16.30
CA SER A 75 -6.03 1.73 -15.80
C SER A 75 -5.74 1.26 -14.37
N LEU A 76 -4.47 1.19 -13.98
CA LEU A 76 -4.04 0.85 -12.61
C LEU A 76 -4.42 1.94 -11.60
N PHE A 77 -4.57 3.18 -12.04
CA PHE A 77 -4.88 4.32 -11.18
C PHE A 77 -6.32 4.82 -11.30
N THR A 78 -7.11 4.27 -12.22
CA THR A 78 -8.54 4.60 -12.34
C THR A 78 -9.40 3.70 -11.45
N VAL A 79 -10.26 4.30 -10.63
CA VAL A 79 -11.27 3.62 -9.80
C VAL A 79 -12.57 4.40 -9.92
N ASN A 80 -13.68 3.71 -10.22
CA ASN A 80 -15.02 4.31 -10.39
C ASN A 80 -15.03 5.53 -11.33
N GLY A 81 -14.33 5.45 -12.46
CA GLY A 81 -14.22 6.55 -13.43
C GLY A 81 -13.30 7.71 -13.02
N TYR A 82 -12.73 7.68 -11.82
CA TYR A 82 -11.81 8.70 -11.33
C TYR A 82 -10.36 8.20 -11.36
N ARG A 83 -9.47 8.97 -11.99
CA ARG A 83 -8.02 8.69 -12.03
C ARG A 83 -7.33 9.27 -10.78
N PHE A 84 -6.67 8.44 -9.99
CA PHE A 84 -5.79 8.86 -8.90
C PHE A 84 -4.34 9.04 -9.39
N ASP A 85 -3.49 9.75 -8.66
CA ASP A 85 -2.06 9.85 -9.01
C ASP A 85 -1.16 9.01 -8.11
N LYS A 86 -1.64 8.68 -6.90
CA LYS A 86 -0.91 7.90 -5.92
C LYS A 86 -1.82 6.89 -5.24
N ILE A 87 -1.23 5.73 -4.95
CA ILE A 87 -1.87 4.64 -4.22
C ILE A 87 -0.87 4.16 -3.18
N LEU A 88 -1.33 3.97 -1.95
CA LEU A 88 -0.52 3.42 -0.87
C LEU A 88 -1.28 2.26 -0.25
N LEU A 89 -0.61 1.11 -0.18
CA LEU A 89 -1.09 -0.09 0.46
C LEU A 89 -0.17 -0.43 1.64
N VAL A 90 -0.76 -0.75 2.78
CA VAL A 90 -0.06 -1.38 3.91
C VAL A 90 -0.57 -2.80 3.99
N LEU A 91 0.30 -3.75 3.66
CA LEU A 91 0.01 -5.17 3.72
C LEU A 91 0.35 -5.64 5.14
N GLY A 92 -0.69 -5.79 5.97
CA GLY A 92 -0.60 -6.48 7.25
C GLY A 92 -0.79 -7.98 7.08
N GLU A 93 -0.65 -8.72 8.18
CA GLU A 93 -0.76 -10.19 8.19
C GLU A 93 -2.17 -10.68 7.81
N GLU A 94 -3.21 -10.03 8.34
CA GLU A 94 -4.61 -10.40 8.06
C GLU A 94 -5.36 -9.37 7.21
N VAL A 95 -4.95 -8.11 7.26
CA VAL A 95 -5.70 -6.98 6.73
C VAL A 95 -4.80 -6.15 5.84
N VAL A 96 -5.29 -5.87 4.63
CA VAL A 96 -4.69 -4.89 3.74
C VAL A 96 -5.42 -3.57 3.94
N HIS A 97 -4.65 -2.52 4.22
CA HIS A 97 -5.15 -1.14 4.28
C HIS A 97 -4.73 -0.41 3.01
N TRP A 98 -5.63 0.38 2.45
CA TRP A 98 -5.38 1.10 1.20
C TRP A 98 -5.85 2.55 1.27
N ILE A 99 -5.15 3.37 0.50
CA ILE A 99 -5.55 4.74 0.22
C ILE A 99 -5.19 5.09 -1.22
N PHE A 100 -6.18 5.56 -1.97
CA PHE A 100 -6.06 6.19 -3.27
C PHE A 100 -6.15 7.69 -3.06
N TYR A 101 -5.22 8.48 -3.58
CA TYR A 101 -5.22 9.93 -3.39
C TYR A 101 -4.69 10.68 -4.61
N GLN A 102 -5.01 11.98 -4.67
CA GLN A 102 -4.57 12.92 -5.70
C GLN A 102 -3.86 14.12 -5.09
N ASN A 103 -2.75 14.56 -5.69
CA ASN A 103 -2.06 15.76 -5.21
C ASN A 103 -2.84 17.05 -5.48
N MET A 104 -3.48 17.20 -6.65
CA MET A 104 -4.20 18.42 -7.09
C MET A 104 -5.09 18.11 -8.33
N PRO A 105 -6.10 18.94 -8.66
CA PRO A 105 -6.67 20.03 -7.86
C PRO A 105 -7.87 19.60 -6.99
N LEU A 106 -8.38 18.38 -7.16
CA LEU A 106 -9.63 17.94 -6.52
C LEU A 106 -9.42 17.25 -5.15
N HIS A 107 -8.16 17.00 -4.75
CA HIS A 107 -7.78 16.29 -3.52
C HIS A 107 -8.60 15.03 -3.22
N ARG A 108 -9.05 14.31 -4.26
CA ARG A 108 -9.88 13.12 -4.08
C ARG A 108 -9.11 12.08 -3.31
N ARG A 109 -9.80 11.44 -2.37
CA ARG A 109 -9.24 10.40 -1.51
C ARG A 109 -10.27 9.30 -1.30
N ILE A 110 -9.83 8.06 -1.45
CA ILE A 110 -10.60 6.87 -1.10
C ILE A 110 -9.72 6.02 -0.20
N GLU A 111 -10.15 5.80 1.03
CA GLU A 111 -9.46 4.91 1.98
C GLU A 111 -10.34 3.71 2.34
N GLY A 112 -9.69 2.62 2.72
CA GLY A 112 -10.39 1.45 3.19
C GLY A 112 -9.45 0.37 3.67
N CYS A 113 -10.05 -0.70 4.17
CA CYS A 113 -9.35 -1.91 4.52
C CYS A 113 -10.23 -3.13 4.24
N GLY A 114 -9.59 -4.28 4.14
CA GLY A 114 -10.24 -5.55 3.91
C GLY A 114 -9.33 -6.72 4.27
N ARG A 115 -9.94 -7.82 4.71
CA ARG A 115 -9.28 -9.11 4.80
C ARG A 115 -9.19 -9.66 3.40
N ILE A 116 -8.04 -9.46 2.77
CA ILE A 116 -7.79 -9.96 1.43
C ILE A 116 -6.89 -11.17 1.58
N SER A 117 -7.32 -12.33 1.06
CA SER A 117 -6.48 -13.53 1.00
C SER A 117 -5.40 -13.36 -0.07
N VAL A 118 -4.48 -12.42 0.15
CA VAL A 118 -3.31 -12.28 -0.70
C VAL A 118 -2.17 -13.03 -0.05
N ASN A 119 -1.79 -14.17 -0.63
CA ASN A 119 -0.47 -14.71 -0.39
C ASN A 119 0.52 -13.81 -1.14
N TYR A 120 1.19 -12.90 -0.44
CA TYR A 120 2.26 -12.11 -1.00
C TYR A 120 3.60 -12.53 -0.42
N CYS A 121 4.64 -12.66 -1.27
CA CYS A 121 6.01 -12.65 -0.76
C CYS A 121 6.50 -11.21 -0.77
N GLY A 122 7.06 -10.75 0.34
CA GLY A 122 7.82 -9.49 0.40
C GLY A 122 8.89 -9.38 -0.71
N CYS A 123 9.36 -10.51 -1.23
CA CYS A 123 10.35 -10.66 -2.29
C CYS A 123 9.80 -10.69 -3.74
N CYS A 124 8.52 -11.07 -3.93
CA CYS A 124 7.92 -11.30 -5.27
C CYS A 124 6.82 -10.28 -5.61
N LEU A 125 6.76 -9.16 -4.90
CA LEU A 125 5.73 -8.15 -5.13
C LEU A 125 5.81 -7.51 -6.51
N ASN A 126 6.99 -7.49 -7.15
CA ASN A 126 7.12 -7.06 -8.55
C ASN A 126 6.23 -7.85 -9.53
N THR A 127 5.94 -9.12 -9.26
CA THR A 127 5.06 -9.96 -10.10
C THR A 127 3.64 -10.07 -9.55
N GLN A 128 3.43 -9.76 -8.26
CA GLN A 128 2.15 -9.92 -7.58
C GLN A 128 1.33 -8.64 -7.45
N TYR A 129 1.95 -7.45 -7.53
CA TYR A 129 1.27 -6.18 -7.22
C TYR A 129 0.04 -5.91 -8.10
N LEU A 130 0.04 -6.34 -9.37
CA LEU A 130 -1.12 -6.17 -10.25
C LEU A 130 -2.34 -6.94 -9.74
N LYS A 131 -2.15 -8.18 -9.30
CA LYS A 131 -3.21 -9.01 -8.72
C LYS A 131 -3.72 -8.42 -7.40
N ILE A 132 -2.82 -7.94 -6.54
CA ILE A 132 -3.18 -7.24 -5.30
C ILE A 132 -4.06 -6.03 -5.62
N MET A 133 -3.64 -5.21 -6.58
CA MET A 133 -4.36 -4.02 -7.00
C MET A 133 -5.73 -4.34 -7.58
N GLU A 134 -5.85 -5.38 -8.40
CA GLU A 134 -7.12 -5.85 -8.92
C GLU A 134 -8.08 -6.25 -7.79
N THR A 135 -7.63 -7.04 -6.81
CA THR A 135 -8.46 -7.43 -5.68
C THR A 135 -8.88 -6.25 -4.82
N VAL A 136 -7.95 -5.33 -4.50
CA VAL A 136 -8.26 -4.11 -3.74
C VAL A 136 -9.30 -3.26 -4.48
N LYS A 137 -9.17 -3.10 -5.80
CA LYS A 137 -10.16 -2.38 -6.60
C LYS A 137 -11.52 -3.06 -6.60
N GLY A 138 -11.56 -4.39 -6.70
CA GLY A 138 -12.78 -5.16 -6.56
C GLY A 138 -13.49 -4.87 -5.24
N CYS A 139 -12.75 -4.82 -4.12
CA CYS A 139 -13.31 -4.47 -2.81
C CYS A 139 -13.84 -3.02 -2.75
N VAL A 140 -13.14 -2.06 -3.38
CA VAL A 140 -13.60 -0.67 -3.45
C VAL A 140 -14.89 -0.54 -4.27
N MET A 141 -14.98 -1.27 -5.39
CA MET A 141 -16.15 -1.27 -6.27
C MET A 141 -17.37 -1.91 -5.60
N GLN A 142 -17.20 -3.03 -4.87
CA GLN A 142 -18.29 -3.70 -4.15
C GLN A 142 -18.85 -2.89 -2.99
N LYS A 143 -18.02 -2.08 -2.31
CA LYS A 143 -18.49 -1.14 -1.28
C LYS A 143 -19.27 0.05 -1.86
N GLY A 144 -19.19 0.27 -3.17
CA GLY A 144 -19.95 1.30 -3.89
C GLY A 144 -21.36 0.88 -4.32
N THR A 145 -21.79 -0.36 -4.00
CA THR A 145 -23.06 -0.93 -4.46
C THR A 145 -24.20 -0.86 -3.43
N TYR A 146 -24.11 0.01 -2.44
CA TYR A 146 -25.25 0.37 -1.59
C TYR A 146 -25.68 1.79 -1.96
N TYR A 147 -26.61 1.87 -2.91
CA TYR A 147 -27.51 3.02 -3.08
C TYR A 147 -28.76 2.79 -2.24
#